data_AF-A0A529MEB6-F1
#
_entry.id   AF-A0A529MEB6-F1
#
_cell.length_a   1.000
_cell.length_b   1.000
_cell.length_c   1.000
_cell.angle_alpha   90.00
_cell.angle_beta   90.00
_cell.angle_gamma   90.00
#
_symmetry.space_group_name_H-M   'P 1'
#
loop_
_entity.id
_entity.type
_entity.pdbx_description
1 polymer ?
#
loop_
_entity_poly.entity_id
_entity_poly.type
_entity_poly.pdbx_seq_one_letter_code
_entity_poly.pdbx_strand_id
1 'polypeptide(L)'
;VFTLAPAKAEDASATAAYKDIQATLGSVPDMFKTLPDVAVAGAWAEIKGVQLNPNTALDGKTKELMGLAVASQIPCQYLIYFHTEA
;
A
#
# COMPACT_ATOMS: atom_id res chain seq x y z
N VAL A 1 16.63 -18.07 17.62
CA VAL A 1 16.06 -17.10 16.65
C VAL A 1 16.22 -17.71 15.28
N PHE A 2 15.13 -18.14 14.64
CA PHE A 2 15.17 -18.76 13.30
C PHE A 2 15.01 -17.63 12.28
N THR A 3 16.08 -17.23 11.62
CA THR A 3 16.00 -16.33 10.47
C THR A 3 15.48 -17.15 9.29
N LEU A 4 14.19 -16.99 8.98
CA LEU A 4 13.61 -17.51 7.75
C LEU A 4 14.20 -16.69 6.60
N ALA A 5 15.03 -17.32 5.77
CA ALA A 5 15.45 -16.73 4.51
C ALA A 5 14.22 -16.66 3.58
N PRO A 6 13.94 -15.51 2.94
CA PRO A 6 12.84 -15.42 2.01
C PRO A 6 13.04 -16.39 0.85
N ALA A 7 11.98 -17.08 0.44
CA ALA A 7 12.00 -17.97 -0.70
C ALA A 7 12.09 -17.14 -1.98
N LYS A 8 12.84 -17.62 -3.00
CA LYS A 8 12.99 -16.94 -4.30
C LYS A 8 11.67 -16.52 -4.97
N ALA A 9 10.57 -17.22 -4.69
CA ALA A 9 9.25 -16.88 -5.20
C ALA A 9 8.71 -15.56 -4.60
N GLU A 10 9.04 -15.27 -3.35
CA GLU A 10 8.60 -14.06 -2.64
C GLU A 10 9.30 -12.82 -3.21
N ASP A 11 10.61 -12.91 -3.48
CA ASP A 11 11.41 -11.85 -4.11
C ASP A 11 10.89 -11.49 -5.53
N ALA A 12 10.55 -12.50 -6.33
CA ALA A 12 9.94 -12.28 -7.64
C ALA A 12 8.58 -11.58 -7.54
N SER A 13 7.78 -11.90 -6.50
CA SER A 13 6.48 -11.27 -6.27
C SER A 13 6.61 -9.80 -5.83
N ALA A 14 7.60 -9.48 -4.98
CA ALA A 14 7.89 -8.12 -4.56
C ALA A 14 8.37 -7.26 -5.72
N THR A 15 9.30 -7.77 -6.52
CA THR A 15 9.82 -7.08 -7.72
C THR A 15 8.70 -6.76 -8.71
N ALA A 16 7.78 -7.70 -8.95
CA ALA A 16 6.63 -7.48 -9.82
C ALA A 16 5.69 -6.40 -9.25
N ALA A 17 5.43 -6.43 -7.94
CA ALA A 17 4.61 -5.43 -7.27
C ALA A 17 5.24 -4.03 -7.35
N TYR A 18 6.54 -3.87 -7.09
CA TYR A 18 7.22 -2.57 -7.21
C TYR A 18 7.12 -1.96 -8.62
N LYS A 19 7.26 -2.79 -9.67
CA LYS A 19 7.10 -2.34 -11.06
C LYS A 19 5.67 -1.87 -11.33
N ASP A 20 4.68 -2.59 -10.82
CA ASP A 20 3.27 -2.26 -11.01
C ASP A 20 2.86 -1.00 -10.21
N ILE A 21 3.37 -0.83 -9.00
CA ILE A 21 3.22 0.39 -8.19
C ILE A 21 3.76 1.59 -8.97
N GLN A 22 4.99 1.50 -9.48
CA GLN A 22 5.62 2.56 -10.28
C GLN A 22 4.79 2.90 -11.52
N ALA A 23 4.24 1.91 -12.21
CA ALA A 23 3.41 2.11 -13.39
C ALA A 23 2.04 2.74 -13.05
N THR A 24 1.47 2.41 -11.89
CA THR A 24 0.14 2.87 -11.47
C THR A 24 0.17 4.25 -10.84
N LEU A 25 1.16 4.52 -9.97
CA LEU A 25 1.24 5.75 -9.17
C LEU A 25 2.31 6.73 -9.68
N GLY A 26 3.11 6.37 -10.68
CA GLY A 26 4.20 7.19 -11.21
C GLY A 26 5.44 7.27 -10.29
N SER A 27 5.36 6.73 -9.08
CA SER A 27 6.46 6.56 -8.13
C SER A 27 6.18 5.36 -7.23
N VAL A 28 7.20 4.87 -6.51
CA VAL A 28 7.00 3.90 -5.42
C VAL A 28 6.94 4.67 -4.09
N PRO A 29 5.76 4.77 -3.45
CA PRO A 29 5.63 5.40 -2.13
C PRO A 29 6.52 4.75 -1.09
N ASP A 30 7.05 5.54 -0.16
CA ASP A 30 7.99 5.06 0.85
C ASP A 30 7.39 3.97 1.76
N MET A 31 6.07 3.95 1.99
CA MET A 31 5.45 2.88 2.78
C MET A 31 5.78 1.49 2.22
N PHE A 32 5.80 1.32 0.90
CA PHE A 32 6.11 0.02 0.28
C PHE A 32 7.58 -0.36 0.44
N LYS A 33 8.50 0.63 0.44
CA LYS A 33 9.94 0.39 0.62
C LYS A 33 10.29 -0.03 2.05
N THR A 34 9.43 0.29 3.01
CA THR A 34 9.61 -0.08 4.42
C THR A 34 9.03 -1.44 4.79
N LEU A 35 8.22 -2.03 3.91
CA LEU A 35 7.67 -3.36 4.13
C LEU A 35 8.74 -4.44 3.85
N PRO A 36 8.70 -5.57 4.58
CA PRO A 36 9.43 -6.76 4.15
C PRO A 36 8.97 -7.18 2.75
N ASP A 37 9.89 -7.61 1.87
CA ASP A 37 9.57 -7.96 0.47
C ASP A 37 8.41 -8.94 0.35
N VAL A 38 8.35 -9.93 1.25
CA VAL A 38 7.28 -10.94 1.31
C VAL A 38 5.88 -10.33 1.49
N ALA A 39 5.77 -9.12 2.04
CA ALA A 39 4.51 -8.43 2.31
C ALA A 39 4.10 -7.45 1.21
N VAL A 40 5.05 -6.99 0.36
CA VAL A 40 4.83 -5.93 -0.63
C VAL A 40 3.73 -6.31 -1.62
N ALA A 41 3.76 -7.54 -2.14
CA ALA A 41 2.78 -8.00 -3.11
C ALA A 41 1.35 -8.07 -2.53
N GLY A 42 1.23 -8.53 -1.28
CA GLY A 42 -0.05 -8.58 -0.56
C GLY A 42 -0.60 -7.18 -0.29
N ALA A 43 0.23 -6.29 0.28
CA ALA A 43 -0.16 -4.92 0.55
C ALA A 43 -0.59 -4.16 -0.72
N TRP A 44 0.12 -4.39 -1.84
CA TRP A 44 -0.26 -3.78 -3.11
C TRP A 44 -1.57 -4.33 -3.67
N ALA A 45 -1.83 -5.63 -3.50
CA ALA A 45 -3.10 -6.22 -3.89
C ALA A 45 -4.28 -5.63 -3.12
N GLU A 46 -4.12 -5.35 -1.81
CA GLU A 46 -5.14 -4.68 -0.99
C GLU A 46 -5.40 -3.25 -1.44
N ILE A 47 -4.34 -2.46 -1.65
CA ILE A 47 -4.46 -1.07 -2.12
C ILE A 47 -5.17 -1.03 -3.47
N LYS A 48 -4.81 -1.91 -4.41
CA LYS A 48 -5.50 -1.97 -5.71
C LYS A 48 -6.94 -2.46 -5.58
N GLY A 49 -7.20 -3.47 -4.77
CA GLY A 49 -8.51 -4.12 -4.65
C GLY A 49 -9.54 -3.27 -3.92
N VAL A 50 -9.10 -2.44 -2.97
CA VAL A 50 -9.96 -1.64 -2.10
C VAL A 50 -9.76 -0.15 -2.34
N GLN A 51 -8.56 0.40 -2.11
CA GLN A 51 -8.34 1.85 -2.12
C GLN A 51 -8.52 2.45 -3.52
N LEU A 52 -7.82 1.90 -4.52
CA LEU A 52 -7.81 2.42 -5.89
C LEU A 52 -8.95 1.87 -6.75
N ASN A 53 -9.68 0.86 -6.28
CA ASN A 53 -10.75 0.23 -7.06
C ASN A 53 -12.02 1.10 -7.07
N PRO A 54 -12.47 1.62 -8.23
CA PRO A 54 -13.73 2.36 -8.29
C PRO A 54 -14.96 1.45 -8.14
N ASN A 55 -14.82 0.14 -8.34
CA ASN A 55 -15.91 -0.84 -8.30
C ASN A 55 -16.10 -1.45 -6.90
N THR A 56 -16.27 -0.59 -5.90
CA THR A 56 -16.60 -1.00 -4.53
C THR A 56 -17.87 -0.28 -4.07
N ALA A 57 -18.41 -0.65 -2.91
CA ALA A 57 -19.60 0.01 -2.35
C ALA A 57 -19.39 1.51 -2.02
N LEU A 58 -18.14 1.92 -1.78
CA LEU A 58 -17.78 3.31 -1.47
C LEU A 58 -17.02 3.96 -2.63
N ASP A 59 -17.22 5.26 -2.83
CA ASP A 59 -16.44 6.04 -3.80
C ASP A 59 -15.03 6.39 -3.27
N GLY A 60 -14.15 6.87 -4.16
CA GLY A 60 -12.77 7.19 -3.79
C GLY A 60 -12.68 8.24 -2.68
N LYS A 61 -13.45 9.33 -2.79
CA LYS A 61 -13.45 10.40 -1.79
C LYS A 61 -13.85 9.91 -0.40
N THR A 62 -14.87 9.06 -0.31
CA THR A 62 -15.31 8.50 0.99
C THR A 62 -14.23 7.63 1.61
N LYS A 63 -13.52 6.83 0.80
CA LYS A 63 -12.40 6.00 1.29
C LYS A 63 -11.24 6.85 1.80
N GLU A 64 -10.86 7.91 1.10
CA GLU A 64 -9.79 8.82 1.55
C GLU A 64 -10.18 9.52 2.86
N LEU A 65 -11.42 9.99 3.00
CA LEU A 65 -11.91 10.57 4.25
C LEU A 65 -11.91 9.57 5.41
N MET A 66 -12.26 8.31 5.15
CA MET A 66 -12.15 7.24 6.15
C MET A 66 -10.70 6.97 6.54
N GLY A 67 -9.79 6.91 5.56
CA GLY A 67 -8.35 6.76 5.78
C GLY A 67 -7.79 7.90 6.63
N LEU A 68 -8.15 9.15 6.31
CA LEU A 68 -7.77 10.34 7.07
C LEU A 68 -8.29 10.28 8.51
N ALA A 69 -9.55 9.87 8.71
CA ALA A 69 -10.12 9.71 10.04
C ALA A 69 -9.31 8.70 10.87
N VAL A 70 -9.03 7.51 10.33
CA VAL A 70 -8.22 6.49 11.03
C VAL A 70 -6.79 6.98 11.28
N ALA A 71 -6.16 7.61 10.29
CA ALA A 71 -4.81 8.16 10.39
C ALA A 71 -4.70 9.22 11.50
N SER A 72 -5.73 10.05 11.67
CA SER A 72 -5.81 11.05 12.74
C SER A 72 -5.90 10.43 14.14
N GLN A 73 -6.49 9.23 14.27
CA GLN A 73 -6.61 8.52 15.55
C GLN A 73 -5.35 7.73 15.92
N ILE A 74 -4.55 7.29 14.94
CA ILE A 74 -3.25 6.61 15.12
C ILE A 74 -2.08 7.63 15.16
N PRO A 75 -2.39 8.92 15.37
CA PRO A 75 -1.65 10.11 14.88
C PRO A 75 -0.48 9.88 13.89
N CYS A 76 -0.73 9.21 12.78
CA CYS A 76 0.32 8.93 11.79
C CYS A 76 0.45 10.09 10.79
N GLN A 77 1.46 10.95 10.95
CA GLN A 77 1.65 12.15 10.12
C GLN A 77 1.74 11.84 8.62
N TYR A 78 2.43 10.75 8.25
CA TYR A 78 2.54 10.32 6.87
C TYR A 78 1.18 10.01 6.25
N LEU A 79 0.34 9.24 6.96
CA LEU A 79 -0.98 8.85 6.46
C LEU A 79 -1.96 10.03 6.48
N ILE A 80 -1.86 10.93 7.47
CA ILE A 80 -2.64 12.17 7.49
C ILE A 80 -2.34 12.99 6.23
N TYR A 81 -1.06 13.22 5.94
CA TYR A 81 -0.66 13.93 4.73
C TYR A 81 -1.13 13.22 3.47
N PHE A 82 -0.86 11.91 3.34
CA PHE A 82 -1.23 11.10 2.19
C PHE A 82 -2.73 11.20 1.87
N HIS A 83 -3.59 10.95 2.87
CA HIS A 83 -5.04 10.99 2.67
C HIS A 83 -5.60 12.41 2.52
N THR A 84 -4.83 13.45 2.88
CA THR A 84 -5.23 14.85 2.67
C THR A 84 -4.95 15.30 1.24
N GLU A 85 -3.86 14.84 0.62
CA GLU A 85 -3.43 15.25 -0.73
C GLU A 85 -3.99 14.39 -1.87
N ALA A 86 -4.70 13.31 -1.53
CA ALA A 86 -5.26 12.34 -2.48
C ALA A 86 -6.44 12.86 -3.31
#